data_AF-A0A0L8G4U0-F1
#
_entry.id   AF-A0A0L8G4U0-F1
#
_cell.length_a   1.000
_cell.length_b   1.000
_cell.length_c   1.000
_cell.angle_alpha   90.00
_cell.angle_beta   90.00
_cell.angle_gamma   90.00
#
_symmetry.space_group_name_H-M   'P 1'
#
loop_
_entity.id
_entity.type
_entity.pdbx_description
1 polymer ?
#
loop_
_entity_poly.entity_id
_entity_poly.type
_entity_poly.pdbx_seq_one_letter_code
_entity_poly.pdbx_strand_id
1 'polypeptide(L)'
;MTFRSHVEANYGYLDFSDVCQHYLGKFGLYTAIICSLMSLVGGMIVYWILMSNFLYNTVSFFANPPTGNDSVLCPSNDNTTSNVTDQLSVNFEDLYTLSKSEINVKVYNKIWDLTTTVPVFLLLLLFPLLNFKSPTFFTKFNSLATISVTYLMIFTVVKATKWGVNIEFKDKFSEHYSPNISSNLAALTGIAALAYFIHNCVLSILRSHKKPENGVRDLGIAFFLVCFTYIFIGVGLYISFPLQKSCIQDNILNNLPLDDNLAFAARACMLLQMVAVFPLLIYVFRVQFFHVVSGNIYPGVLKVVLMNLLMCAISILFACFLPKIGKVIGFVGAFCGFSYALGLPFLIHLIALYEKHQLTWYSFTIHTFFILLGFANFIAQFFISGH
;
A
#
# COMPACT_ATOMS: atom_id res chain seq x y z
N MET A 1 36.13 -23.20 -4.15
CA MET A 1 36.04 -22.54 -5.48
C MET A 1 34.83 -23.06 -6.27
N THR A 2 33.73 -23.41 -5.61
CA THR A 2 32.68 -24.30 -6.15
C THR A 2 31.27 -23.84 -5.81
N PHE A 3 31.09 -22.53 -5.59
CA PHE A 3 29.78 -21.88 -5.56
C PHE A 3 29.59 -20.92 -6.75
N ARG A 4 30.70 -20.60 -7.45
CA ARG A 4 30.73 -19.66 -8.57
C ARG A 4 30.41 -20.33 -9.92
N SER A 5 30.80 -21.59 -10.09
CA SER A 5 30.65 -22.33 -11.36
C SER A 5 29.24 -22.84 -11.66
N HIS A 6 28.34 -22.94 -10.68
CA HIS A 6 26.93 -23.28 -10.93
C HIS A 6 26.02 -22.07 -11.11
N VAL A 7 26.48 -20.88 -10.74
CA VAL A 7 25.74 -19.62 -10.98
C VAL A 7 26.08 -19.04 -12.36
N GLU A 8 27.28 -19.32 -12.89
CA GLU A 8 27.76 -18.72 -14.14
C GLU A 8 27.45 -19.50 -15.43
N ALA A 9 26.74 -20.64 -15.40
CA ALA A 9 26.54 -21.49 -16.60
C ALA A 9 25.15 -21.45 -17.26
N ASN A 10 24.11 -20.82 -16.67
CA ASN A 10 22.80 -20.67 -17.31
C ASN A 10 21.98 -19.57 -16.61
N TYR A 11 22.10 -18.31 -17.05
CA TYR A 11 21.11 -17.26 -16.72
C TYR A 11 19.81 -17.50 -17.53
N GLY A 12 19.15 -18.63 -17.29
CA GLY A 12 17.90 -19.06 -17.93
C GLY A 12 16.63 -18.75 -17.12
N TYR A 13 16.76 -18.19 -15.92
CA TYR A 13 15.64 -17.75 -15.08
C TYR A 13 15.62 -16.22 -15.06
N LEU A 14 14.65 -15.61 -15.74
CA LEU A 14 14.46 -14.16 -15.80
C LEU A 14 13.79 -13.64 -14.52
N ASP A 15 12.84 -14.42 -13.99
CA ASP A 15 12.05 -14.08 -12.82
C ASP A 15 12.00 -15.23 -11.79
N PHE A 16 11.59 -14.91 -10.56
CA PHE A 16 11.43 -15.91 -9.50
C PHE A 16 10.40 -17.00 -9.87
N SER A 17 9.42 -16.66 -10.71
CA SER A 17 8.47 -17.63 -11.28
C SER A 17 9.15 -18.74 -12.07
N ASP A 18 10.25 -18.44 -12.77
CA ASP A 18 10.97 -19.42 -13.57
C ASP A 18 11.79 -20.36 -12.67
N VAL A 19 12.29 -19.83 -11.54
CA VAL A 19 12.91 -20.65 -10.48
C VAL A 19 11.87 -21.60 -9.88
N CYS A 20 10.66 -21.11 -9.61
CA CYS A 20 9.54 -21.95 -9.16
C CYS A 20 9.22 -23.03 -10.21
N GLN A 21 9.25 -22.70 -11.50
CA GLN A 21 9.03 -23.66 -12.58
C GLN A 21 10.06 -24.78 -12.59
N HIS A 22 11.33 -24.46 -12.34
CA HIS A 22 12.40 -25.46 -12.34
C HIS A 22 12.23 -26.52 -11.24
N TYR A 23 11.97 -26.09 -10.00
CA TYR A 23 11.92 -26.99 -8.85
C TYR A 23 10.54 -27.61 -8.60
N LEU A 24 9.45 -26.89 -8.91
CA LEU A 24 8.07 -27.33 -8.62
C LEU A 24 7.26 -27.60 -9.91
N GLY A 25 7.90 -27.53 -11.08
CA GLY A 25 7.25 -27.73 -12.37
C GLY A 25 6.20 -26.66 -12.69
N LYS A 26 5.25 -27.02 -13.56
CA LYS A 26 4.17 -26.10 -13.99
C LYS A 26 3.30 -25.61 -12.83
N PHE A 27 3.10 -26.44 -11.81
CA PHE A 27 2.32 -26.05 -10.62
C PHE A 27 2.99 -24.90 -9.87
N GLY A 28 4.31 -24.96 -9.67
CA GLY A 28 5.06 -23.86 -9.05
C GLY A 28 5.02 -22.57 -9.86
N LEU A 29 5.14 -22.68 -11.19
CA LEU A 29 5.04 -21.52 -12.09
C LEU A 29 3.70 -20.79 -11.93
N TYR A 30 2.58 -21.51 -12.05
CA TYR A 30 1.25 -20.89 -11.93
C TYR A 30 0.98 -20.35 -10.53
N THR A 31 1.39 -21.09 -9.49
CA THR A 31 1.24 -20.63 -8.09
C THR A 31 1.99 -19.33 -7.85
N ALA A 32 3.24 -19.24 -8.30
CA ALA A 32 4.02 -18.02 -8.23
C ALA A 32 3.29 -16.90 -8.99
N ILE A 33 2.97 -17.06 -10.27
CA ILE A 33 2.40 -15.94 -11.02
C ILE A 33 1.04 -15.47 -10.45
N ILE A 34 0.16 -16.38 -10.01
CA ILE A 34 -1.11 -16.02 -9.37
C ILE A 34 -0.88 -15.22 -8.08
N CYS A 35 0.03 -15.67 -7.22
CA CYS A 35 0.34 -14.96 -5.98
C CYS A 35 0.97 -13.57 -6.25
N SER A 36 1.81 -13.44 -7.27
CA SER A 36 2.36 -12.14 -7.72
C SER A 36 1.25 -11.21 -8.20
N LEU A 37 0.37 -11.70 -9.08
CA LEU A 37 -0.75 -10.92 -9.61
C LEU A 37 -1.69 -10.45 -8.50
N MET A 38 -1.99 -11.30 -7.51
CA MET A 38 -2.81 -10.92 -6.35
C MET A 38 -2.17 -9.81 -5.52
N SER A 39 -0.85 -9.86 -5.31
CA SER A 39 -0.13 -8.79 -4.60
C SER A 39 -0.21 -7.45 -5.35
N LEU A 40 -0.11 -7.48 -6.69
CA LEU A 40 -0.23 -6.29 -7.53
C LEU A 40 -1.66 -5.73 -7.49
N VAL A 41 -2.68 -6.59 -7.54
CA VAL A 41 -4.10 -6.17 -7.40
C VAL A 41 -4.33 -5.47 -6.08
N GLY A 42 -3.85 -6.05 -4.97
CA GLY A 42 -3.96 -5.42 -3.66
C GLY A 42 -3.27 -4.06 -3.59
N GLY A 43 -2.07 -3.94 -4.16
CA GLY A 43 -1.38 -2.65 -4.29
C GLY A 43 -2.18 -1.63 -5.11
N MET A 44 -2.75 -2.03 -6.24
CA MET A 44 -3.59 -1.17 -7.09
C MET A 44 -4.86 -0.69 -6.37
N ILE A 45 -5.50 -1.54 -5.57
CA ILE A 45 -6.66 -1.17 -4.75
C ILE A 45 -6.26 -0.08 -3.73
N VAL A 46 -5.18 -0.32 -2.98
CA VAL A 46 -4.70 0.62 -1.95
C VAL A 46 -4.32 1.97 -2.54
N TYR A 47 -3.63 1.97 -3.68
CA TYR A 47 -3.30 3.18 -4.41
C TYR A 47 -4.56 3.97 -4.80
N TRP A 48 -5.61 3.31 -5.26
CA TRP A 48 -6.85 3.98 -5.65
C TRP A 48 -7.58 4.61 -4.45
N ILE A 49 -7.63 3.90 -3.31
CA ILE A 49 -8.21 4.41 -2.06
C ILE A 49 -7.44 5.65 -1.60
N LEU A 50 -6.10 5.58 -1.58
CA LEU A 50 -5.24 6.69 -1.16
C LEU A 50 -5.33 7.88 -2.12
N MET A 51 -5.29 7.66 -3.44
CA MET A 51 -5.46 8.72 -4.43
C MET A 51 -6.83 9.40 -4.31
N SER A 52 -7.89 8.64 -4.07
CA SER A 52 -9.24 9.20 -3.86
C SER A 52 -9.28 10.08 -2.61
N ASN A 53 -8.66 9.61 -1.52
CA ASN A 53 -8.54 10.38 -0.28
C ASN A 53 -7.72 11.67 -0.46
N PHE A 54 -6.56 11.60 -1.12
CA PHE A 54 -5.74 12.78 -1.34
C PHE A 54 -6.42 13.76 -2.31
N LEU A 55 -7.03 13.27 -3.39
CA LEU A 55 -7.78 14.10 -4.32
C LEU A 55 -8.94 14.83 -3.63
N TYR A 56 -9.72 14.12 -2.82
CA TYR A 56 -10.82 14.70 -2.05
C TYR A 56 -10.34 15.85 -1.16
N ASN A 57 -9.31 15.60 -0.33
CA ASN A 57 -8.79 16.59 0.60
C ASN A 57 -8.11 17.78 -0.11
N THR A 58 -7.37 17.53 -1.19
CA THR A 58 -6.73 18.58 -1.99
C THR A 58 -7.75 19.52 -2.64
N VAL A 59 -8.84 18.99 -3.19
CA VAL A 59 -9.91 19.84 -3.76
C VAL A 59 -10.71 20.54 -2.66
N SER A 60 -10.98 19.85 -1.55
CA SER A 60 -11.70 20.43 -0.41
C SER A 60 -10.97 21.63 0.22
N PHE A 61 -9.63 21.60 0.23
CA PHE A 61 -8.81 22.73 0.67
C PHE A 61 -9.03 24.00 -0.18
N PHE A 62 -9.21 23.86 -1.50
CA PHE A 62 -9.47 25.01 -2.36
C PHE A 62 -10.93 25.48 -2.30
N ALA A 63 -11.86 24.56 -2.02
CA ALA A 63 -13.29 24.87 -1.93
C ALA A 63 -13.66 25.59 -0.63
N ASN A 64 -13.01 25.23 0.48
CA ASN A 64 -13.20 25.83 1.79
C ASN A 64 -11.89 26.49 2.25
N PRO A 65 -11.72 27.81 2.08
CA PRO A 65 -10.49 28.49 2.47
C PRO A 65 -10.26 28.40 3.99
N PRO A 66 -8.99 28.35 4.43
CA PRO A 66 -8.62 27.99 5.79
C PRO A 66 -9.18 28.98 6.82
N THR A 67 -9.81 28.42 7.85
CA THR A 67 -10.33 29.13 9.03
C THR A 67 -9.27 29.30 10.13
N GLY A 68 -8.09 28.69 9.95
CA GLY A 68 -6.95 28.80 10.87
C GLY A 68 -6.98 27.84 12.05
N ASN A 69 -7.76 26.75 11.96
CA ASN A 69 -7.85 25.77 13.02
C ASN A 69 -6.80 24.65 12.82
N ASP A 70 -5.71 24.72 13.58
CA ASP A 70 -4.56 23.80 13.50
C ASP A 70 -4.72 22.54 14.39
N SER A 71 -5.88 22.34 15.00
CA SER A 71 -6.13 21.23 15.93
C SER A 71 -6.14 19.87 15.23
N VAL A 72 -5.47 18.88 15.85
CA VAL A 72 -5.47 17.50 15.37
C VAL A 72 -6.88 16.92 15.49
N LEU A 73 -7.31 16.21 14.46
CA LEU A 73 -8.64 15.61 14.38
C LEU A 73 -8.64 14.18 14.92
N CYS A 74 -9.75 13.83 15.56
CA CYS A 74 -10.12 12.45 15.83
C CYS A 74 -11.35 12.05 15.04
N PRO A 75 -11.18 11.59 13.78
CA PRO A 75 -12.32 11.11 13.01
C PRO A 75 -12.95 9.93 13.74
N SER A 76 -14.19 10.07 14.18
CA SER A 76 -14.95 8.94 14.71
C SER A 76 -15.09 7.89 13.61
N ASN A 77 -14.74 6.63 13.92
CA ASN A 77 -14.92 5.48 13.03
C ASN A 77 -16.39 5.12 12.79
N ASP A 78 -17.30 5.81 13.47
CA ASP A 78 -18.72 5.71 13.24
C ASP A 78 -19.15 6.70 12.15
N ASN A 79 -19.95 6.20 11.22
CA ASN A 79 -20.85 7.00 10.40
C ASN A 79 -21.89 7.78 11.24
N THR A 80 -21.65 8.00 12.52
CA THR A 80 -22.30 9.07 13.26
C THR A 80 -21.56 10.34 12.91
N THR A 81 -22.06 10.98 11.85
CA THR A 81 -22.35 12.41 11.86
C THR A 81 -22.00 13.02 13.22
N SER A 82 -20.85 13.71 13.29
CA SER A 82 -20.68 14.80 14.25
C SER A 82 -22.03 15.51 14.32
N ASN A 83 -22.61 15.60 15.51
CA ASN A 83 -23.94 16.14 15.80
C ASN A 83 -24.12 17.59 15.29
N VAL A 84 -24.18 17.74 13.97
CA VAL A 84 -24.93 18.72 13.24
C VAL A 84 -26.02 17.86 12.64
N THR A 85 -27.22 18.01 13.20
CA THR A 85 -28.48 17.46 12.72
C THR A 85 -28.55 17.42 11.18
N ASP A 86 -28.28 16.27 10.57
CA ASP A 86 -28.50 16.05 9.13
C ASP A 86 -29.03 14.61 8.91
N GLN A 87 -29.99 14.21 9.76
CA GLN A 87 -31.01 13.26 9.34
C GLN A 87 -32.16 14.06 8.74
N LEU A 88 -32.13 14.30 7.43
CA LEU A 88 -33.31 14.73 6.69
C LEU A 88 -33.29 14.05 5.31
N SER A 89 -34.09 12.98 5.22
CA SER A 89 -34.60 12.44 3.98
C SER A 89 -35.14 13.58 3.11
N VAL A 90 -34.66 13.67 1.87
CA VAL A 90 -35.02 14.74 0.94
C VAL A 90 -36.48 14.59 0.54
N ASN A 91 -37.38 15.37 1.15
CA ASN A 91 -38.65 15.73 0.54
C ASN A 91 -38.40 16.95 -0.36
N PHE A 92 -38.94 16.93 -1.58
CA PHE A 92 -38.77 17.99 -2.57
C PHE A 92 -39.37 19.35 -2.11
N GLU A 93 -40.20 19.33 -1.06
CA GLU A 93 -40.79 20.51 -0.41
C GLU A 93 -39.79 21.30 0.48
N ASP A 94 -38.74 20.66 1.01
CA ASP A 94 -37.77 21.34 1.89
C ASP A 94 -36.73 22.19 1.14
N LEU A 95 -36.71 22.13 -0.19
CA LEU A 95 -35.81 22.92 -1.04
C LEU A 95 -36.22 24.40 -1.14
N TYR A 96 -37.46 24.74 -0.80
CA TYR A 96 -37.98 26.11 -0.92
C TYR A 96 -37.66 27.02 0.28
N THR A 97 -37.15 26.46 1.38
CA THR A 97 -36.87 27.19 2.63
C THR A 97 -35.37 27.38 2.93
N LEU A 98 -34.47 26.78 2.14
CA LEU A 98 -33.02 26.88 2.31
C LEU A 98 -32.44 28.15 1.66
N SER A 99 -31.51 28.80 2.34
CA SER A 99 -30.72 29.89 1.74
C SER A 99 -29.89 29.35 0.56
N LYS A 100 -29.66 30.19 -0.46
CA LYS A 100 -28.85 29.81 -1.65
C LYS A 100 -27.45 29.28 -1.28
N SER A 101 -26.88 29.74 -0.16
CA SER A 101 -25.62 29.26 0.42
C SER A 101 -25.72 27.83 0.95
N GLU A 102 -26.79 27.48 1.67
CA GLU A 102 -26.97 26.13 2.23
C GLU A 102 -27.26 25.10 1.14
N ILE A 103 -27.99 25.49 0.08
CA ILE A 103 -28.21 24.66 -1.11
C ILE A 103 -26.85 24.36 -1.79
N ASN A 104 -26.00 25.37 -1.96
CA ASN A 104 -24.69 25.19 -2.60
C ASN A 104 -23.77 24.25 -1.81
N VAL A 105 -23.76 24.35 -0.47
CA VAL A 105 -22.97 23.45 0.39
C VAL A 105 -23.51 22.02 0.33
N LYS A 106 -24.83 21.83 0.40
CA LYS A 106 -25.44 20.49 0.29
C LYS A 106 -25.20 19.85 -1.08
N VAL A 107 -25.30 20.63 -2.16
CA VAL A 107 -25.00 20.17 -3.51
C VAL A 107 -23.51 19.84 -3.67
N TYR A 108 -22.61 20.65 -3.13
CA TYR A 108 -21.17 20.38 -3.11
C TYR A 108 -20.86 19.07 -2.40
N ASN A 109 -21.35 18.88 -1.18
CA ASN A 109 -21.11 17.65 -0.39
C ASN A 109 -21.69 16.41 -1.08
N LYS A 110 -22.78 16.54 -1.84
CA LYS A 110 -23.35 15.42 -2.61
C LYS A 110 -22.55 15.10 -3.87
N ILE A 111 -21.99 16.12 -4.53
CA ILE A 111 -21.19 15.94 -5.77
C ILE A 111 -19.77 15.50 -5.44
N TRP A 112 -19.19 15.98 -4.35
CA TRP A 112 -17.80 15.75 -3.96
C TRP A 112 -17.74 14.95 -2.67
N ASP A 113 -18.11 13.67 -2.74
CA ASP A 113 -18.06 12.75 -1.62
C ASP A 113 -16.90 11.75 -1.77
N LEU A 114 -16.18 11.54 -0.68
CA LEU A 114 -14.96 10.73 -0.64
C LEU A 114 -15.18 9.28 -1.07
N THR A 115 -16.33 8.70 -0.71
CA THR A 115 -16.58 7.27 -0.90
C THR A 115 -17.37 6.99 -2.17
N THR A 116 -18.19 7.91 -2.65
CA THR A 116 -19.10 7.63 -3.77
C THR A 116 -18.60 8.22 -5.09
N THR A 117 -18.36 9.53 -5.16
CA THR A 117 -18.14 10.22 -6.43
C THR A 117 -16.67 10.44 -6.76
N VAL A 118 -15.82 10.73 -5.77
CA VAL A 118 -14.38 11.02 -5.99
C VAL A 118 -13.63 9.85 -6.64
N PRO A 119 -13.83 8.58 -6.23
CA PRO A 119 -13.17 7.45 -6.89
C PRO A 119 -13.56 7.33 -8.38
N VAL A 120 -14.76 7.78 -8.76
CA VAL A 120 -15.24 7.78 -10.16
C VAL A 120 -14.65 8.96 -10.93
N PHE A 121 -14.56 10.15 -10.33
CA PHE A 121 -13.86 11.29 -10.97
C PHE A 121 -12.39 10.99 -11.21
N LEU A 122 -11.73 10.27 -10.30
CA LEU A 122 -10.36 9.82 -10.47
C LEU A 122 -10.19 8.93 -11.71
N LEU A 123 -11.21 8.15 -12.09
CA LEU A 123 -11.20 7.35 -13.32
C LEU A 123 -11.07 8.23 -14.56
N LEU A 124 -11.81 9.35 -14.61
CA LEU A 124 -11.75 10.27 -15.75
C LEU A 124 -10.34 10.86 -15.90
N LEU A 125 -9.67 11.13 -14.78
CA LEU A 125 -8.28 11.61 -14.77
C LEU A 125 -7.29 10.51 -15.20
N LEU A 126 -7.38 9.30 -14.65
CA LEU A 126 -6.37 8.26 -14.83
C LEU A 126 -6.57 7.40 -16.08
N PHE A 127 -7.80 7.15 -16.51
CA PHE A 127 -8.08 6.20 -17.59
C PHE A 127 -7.36 6.52 -18.91
N PRO A 128 -7.23 7.79 -19.35
CA PRO A 128 -6.42 8.11 -20.52
C PRO A 128 -4.95 7.71 -20.35
N LEU A 129 -4.38 7.92 -19.16
CA LEU A 129 -2.98 7.63 -18.83
C LEU A 129 -2.71 6.11 -18.83
N LEU A 130 -3.68 5.29 -18.42
CA LEU A 130 -3.55 3.83 -18.38
C LEU A 130 -3.44 3.18 -19.75
N ASN A 131 -3.95 3.85 -20.78
CA ASN A 131 -4.01 3.31 -22.14
C ASN A 131 -2.79 3.70 -22.99
N PHE A 132 -1.80 4.39 -22.41
CA PHE A 132 -0.54 4.64 -23.09
C PHE A 132 0.22 3.33 -23.34
N LYS A 133 0.68 3.16 -24.58
CA LYS A 133 1.36 1.93 -25.04
C LYS A 133 2.72 1.72 -24.37
N SER A 134 3.43 2.80 -24.06
CA SER A 134 4.75 2.75 -23.43
C SER A 134 4.71 3.38 -22.03
N PRO A 135 5.22 2.69 -20.99
CA PRO A 135 5.34 3.24 -19.65
C PRO A 135 6.52 4.22 -19.48
N THR A 136 7.39 4.36 -20.48
CA THR A 136 8.65 5.15 -20.40
C THR A 136 8.44 6.64 -20.12
N PHE A 137 7.25 7.19 -20.41
CA PHE A 137 6.92 8.54 -20.01
C PHE A 137 6.82 8.66 -18.47
N PHE A 138 6.13 7.71 -17.83
CA PHE A 138 5.88 7.70 -16.39
C PHE A 138 7.12 7.38 -15.56
N THR A 139 8.07 6.61 -16.10
CA THR A 139 9.34 6.32 -15.39
C THR A 139 10.17 7.58 -15.13
N LYS A 140 10.04 8.62 -15.97
CA LYS A 140 10.70 9.92 -15.76
C LYS A 140 10.14 10.67 -14.56
N PHE A 141 8.85 10.49 -14.25
CA PHE A 141 8.18 11.10 -13.11
C PHE A 141 8.39 10.34 -11.80
N ASN A 142 9.07 9.19 -11.84
CA ASN A 142 9.36 8.41 -10.64
C ASN A 142 10.25 9.17 -9.64
N SER A 143 11.00 10.19 -10.08
CA SER A 143 11.73 11.10 -9.19
C SER A 143 10.83 11.89 -8.24
N LEU A 144 9.55 12.10 -8.58
CA LEU A 144 8.55 12.70 -7.68
C LEU A 144 8.34 11.86 -6.42
N ALA A 145 8.57 10.53 -6.51
CA ALA A 145 8.47 9.65 -5.36
C ALA A 145 9.51 9.99 -4.29
N THR A 146 10.76 10.18 -4.72
CA THR A 146 11.85 10.55 -3.82
C THR A 146 11.56 11.90 -3.14
N ILE A 147 11.08 12.88 -3.91
CA ILE A 147 10.72 14.20 -3.37
C ILE A 147 9.62 14.08 -2.32
N SER A 148 8.59 13.27 -2.58
CA SER A 148 7.46 13.09 -1.67
C SER A 148 7.87 12.38 -0.37
N VAL A 149 8.73 11.37 -0.43
CA VAL A 149 9.25 10.68 0.77
C VAL A 149 10.15 11.61 1.59
N THR A 150 11.03 12.38 0.93
CA THR A 150 11.84 13.41 1.62
C THR A 150 10.95 14.46 2.28
N TYR A 151 9.89 14.90 1.59
CA TYR A 151 8.91 15.81 2.17
C TYR A 151 8.22 15.20 3.41
N LEU A 152 7.81 13.93 3.37
CA LEU A 152 7.20 13.25 4.51
C LEU A 152 8.15 13.12 5.72
N MET A 153 9.45 12.94 5.48
CA MET A 153 10.44 12.98 6.56
C MET A 153 10.51 14.37 7.21
N ILE A 154 10.58 15.44 6.40
CA ILE A 154 10.58 16.82 6.89
C ILE A 154 9.28 17.12 7.64
N PHE A 155 8.15 16.71 7.06
CA PHE A 155 6.82 16.81 7.65
C PHE A 155 6.80 16.19 9.06
N THR A 156 7.36 14.98 9.19
CA THR A 156 7.43 14.27 10.48
C THR A 156 8.24 15.05 11.50
N VAL A 157 9.40 15.57 11.13
CA VAL A 157 10.23 16.40 12.04
C VAL A 157 9.47 17.63 12.50
N VAL A 158 8.85 18.37 11.57
CA VAL A 158 8.11 19.60 11.88
C VAL A 158 6.91 19.33 12.78
N LYS A 159 6.18 18.23 12.55
CA LYS A 159 5.05 17.86 13.41
C LYS A 159 5.50 17.36 14.78
N ALA A 160 6.54 16.54 14.83
CA ALA A 160 7.09 16.06 16.09
C ALA A 160 7.59 17.20 16.98
N THR A 161 8.24 18.22 16.40
CA THR A 161 8.71 19.39 17.17
C THR A 161 7.56 20.29 17.62
N LYS A 162 6.50 20.44 16.81
CA LYS A 162 5.31 21.22 17.19
C LYS A 162 4.45 20.55 18.27
N TRP A 163 4.25 19.23 18.19
CA TRP A 163 3.39 18.51 19.12
C TRP A 163 4.10 18.09 20.42
N GLY A 164 5.43 17.99 20.42
CA GLY A 164 6.19 17.57 21.59
C GLY A 164 6.13 16.06 21.81
N VAL A 165 6.38 15.62 23.05
CA VAL A 165 6.39 14.20 23.44
C VAL A 165 5.13 13.92 24.26
N ASN A 166 4.25 13.06 23.74
CA ASN A 166 2.94 12.77 24.30
C ASN A 166 2.77 11.25 24.48
N ILE A 167 3.57 10.64 25.35
CA ILE A 167 3.51 9.19 25.63
C ILE A 167 3.62 8.89 27.11
N GLU A 168 2.73 8.04 27.61
CA GLU A 168 2.74 7.54 28.98
C GLU A 168 2.51 6.01 28.99
N PHE A 169 3.28 5.28 29.79
CA PHE A 169 3.25 3.81 29.81
C PHE A 169 2.68 3.24 31.10
N LYS A 170 2.61 4.03 32.19
CA LYS A 170 2.26 3.54 33.51
C LYS A 170 0.80 3.75 33.86
N ASP A 171 0.27 4.94 33.57
CA ASP A 171 -1.09 5.30 33.94
C ASP A 171 -2.08 4.94 32.83
N LYS A 172 -2.93 3.94 33.08
CA LYS A 172 -3.98 3.48 32.17
C LYS A 172 -5.10 4.50 31.97
N PHE A 173 -5.25 5.47 32.88
CA PHE A 173 -6.27 6.51 32.79
C PHE A 173 -5.76 7.79 32.12
N SER A 174 -4.46 7.87 31.82
CA SER A 174 -3.89 8.98 31.05
C SER A 174 -4.41 8.98 29.62
N GLU A 175 -4.74 10.15 29.10
CA GLU A 175 -5.12 10.33 27.69
C GLU A 175 -4.02 9.87 26.73
N HIS A 176 -2.75 9.95 27.16
CA HIS A 176 -1.59 9.56 26.36
C HIS A 176 -1.13 8.11 26.62
N TYR A 177 -1.96 7.30 27.28
CA TYR A 177 -1.63 5.92 27.60
C TYR A 177 -1.37 5.09 26.33
N SER A 178 -0.23 4.40 26.33
CA SER A 178 0.16 3.45 25.28
C SER A 178 0.41 2.08 25.89
N PRO A 179 -0.37 1.03 25.55
CA PRO A 179 -0.08 -0.32 26.00
C PRO A 179 1.21 -0.85 25.35
N ASN A 180 2.06 -1.50 26.13
CA ASN A 180 3.31 -2.10 25.62
C ASN A 180 3.07 -3.24 24.62
N ILE A 181 1.95 -3.96 24.77
CA ILE A 181 1.52 -5.04 23.88
C ILE A 181 0.05 -4.80 23.54
N SER A 182 -0.26 -4.76 22.25
CA SER A 182 -1.63 -4.64 21.76
C SER A 182 -2.05 -5.90 21.01
N SER A 183 -3.37 -6.15 20.96
CA SER A 183 -3.96 -7.20 20.13
C SER A 183 -3.74 -6.98 18.63
N ASN A 184 -3.38 -5.75 18.22
CA ASN A 184 -3.15 -5.37 16.84
C ASN A 184 -1.75 -5.73 16.31
N LEU A 185 -0.95 -6.48 17.10
CA LEU A 185 0.38 -6.91 16.69
C LEU A 185 0.35 -7.65 15.34
N ALA A 186 -0.63 -8.53 15.13
CA ALA A 186 -0.71 -9.26 13.87
C ALA A 186 -1.13 -8.35 12.69
N ALA A 187 -1.90 -7.28 12.91
CA ALA A 187 -2.20 -6.32 11.85
C ALA A 187 -0.91 -5.61 11.39
N LEU A 188 -0.04 -5.25 12.33
CA LEU A 188 1.27 -4.67 12.02
C LEU A 188 2.15 -5.63 11.20
N THR A 189 2.19 -6.93 11.54
CA THR A 189 3.00 -7.90 10.78
C THR A 189 2.46 -8.13 9.37
N GLY A 190 1.15 -8.05 9.16
CA GLY A 190 0.55 -8.06 7.82
C GLY A 190 0.96 -6.83 7.01
N ILE A 191 0.84 -5.64 7.60
CA ILE A 191 1.22 -4.38 6.94
C ILE A 191 2.72 -4.34 6.63
N ALA A 192 3.56 -4.72 7.58
CA ALA A 192 5.00 -4.77 7.40
C ALA A 192 5.42 -5.74 6.29
N ALA A 193 4.72 -6.87 6.13
CA ALA A 193 5.01 -7.81 5.05
C ALA A 193 4.81 -7.20 3.66
N LEU A 194 3.82 -6.30 3.48
CA LEU A 194 3.68 -5.55 2.22
C LEU A 194 4.73 -4.43 2.12
N ALA A 195 5.03 -3.74 3.22
CA ALA A 195 5.98 -2.64 3.23
C ALA A 195 7.40 -3.07 2.76
N TYR A 196 7.80 -4.29 3.10
CA TYR A 196 9.09 -4.88 2.69
C TYR A 196 9.01 -5.72 1.40
N PHE A 197 7.96 -5.56 0.61
CA PHE A 197 7.71 -6.40 -0.54
C PHE A 197 8.40 -5.90 -1.81
N ILE A 198 9.53 -6.54 -2.17
CA ILE A 198 10.22 -6.36 -3.46
C ILE A 198 10.55 -7.69 -4.15
N HIS A 199 10.15 -8.81 -3.54
CA HIS A 199 10.54 -10.18 -3.90
C HIS A 199 10.24 -10.52 -5.37
N ASN A 200 9.15 -9.99 -5.94
CA ASN A 200 8.77 -10.26 -7.34
C ASN A 200 9.76 -9.68 -8.36
N CYS A 201 10.45 -8.59 -8.02
CA CYS A 201 11.30 -7.85 -8.95
C CYS A 201 12.78 -7.83 -8.53
N VAL A 202 13.11 -8.38 -7.36
CA VAL A 202 14.46 -8.29 -6.77
C VAL A 202 15.53 -8.88 -7.70
N LEU A 203 15.24 -10.01 -8.36
CA LEU A 203 16.18 -10.65 -9.29
C LEU A 203 16.45 -9.76 -10.52
N SER A 204 15.41 -9.20 -11.13
CA SER A 204 15.54 -8.28 -12.27
C SER A 204 16.32 -7.01 -11.91
N ILE A 205 16.11 -6.47 -10.70
CA ILE A 205 16.82 -5.28 -10.22
C ILE A 205 18.30 -5.59 -9.99
N LEU A 206 18.61 -6.67 -9.27
CA LEU A 206 19.99 -7.07 -8.97
C LEU A 206 20.80 -7.40 -10.23
N ARG A 207 20.16 -7.95 -11.26
CA ARG A 207 20.80 -8.25 -12.55
C ARG A 207 21.29 -6.99 -13.27
N SER A 208 20.68 -5.84 -13.00
CA SER A 208 21.04 -4.55 -13.60
C SER A 208 22.24 -3.89 -12.89
N HIS A 209 22.81 -4.52 -11.85
CA HIS A 209 23.98 -4.00 -11.16
C HIS A 209 25.23 -4.09 -12.04
N LYS A 210 26.01 -3.00 -12.07
CA LYS A 210 27.33 -2.98 -12.71
C LYS A 210 28.32 -3.97 -12.09
N LYS A 211 28.17 -4.23 -10.77
CA LYS A 211 28.99 -5.17 -9.98
C LYS A 211 28.06 -6.14 -9.22
N PRO A 212 27.67 -7.27 -9.84
CA PRO A 212 26.68 -8.19 -9.25
C PRO A 212 27.18 -8.86 -7.96
N GLU A 213 28.49 -8.92 -7.73
CA GLU A 213 29.09 -9.52 -6.53
C GLU A 213 28.69 -8.79 -5.24
N ASN A 214 28.42 -7.49 -5.35
CA ASN A 214 27.97 -6.67 -4.23
C ASN A 214 26.45 -6.73 -4.01
N GLY A 215 25.69 -7.45 -4.84
CA GLY A 215 24.23 -7.43 -4.83
C GLY A 215 23.61 -7.75 -3.48
N VAL A 216 24.14 -8.75 -2.76
CA VAL A 216 23.65 -9.13 -1.41
C VAL A 216 23.91 -8.03 -0.39
N ARG A 217 25.10 -7.42 -0.42
CA ARG A 217 25.46 -6.30 0.46
C ARG A 217 24.55 -5.10 0.20
N ASP A 218 24.40 -4.74 -1.07
CA ASP A 218 23.62 -3.57 -1.49
C ASP A 218 22.14 -3.76 -1.15
N LEU A 219 21.60 -4.98 -1.32
CA LEU A 219 20.25 -5.33 -0.89
C LEU A 219 20.09 -5.23 0.64
N GLY A 220 21.05 -5.75 1.42
CA GLY A 220 21.03 -5.65 2.87
C GLY A 220 21.04 -4.20 3.38
N ILE A 221 21.88 -3.35 2.77
CA ILE A 221 21.91 -1.90 3.06
C ILE A 221 20.56 -1.25 2.70
N ALA A 222 19.98 -1.60 1.56
CA ALA A 222 18.69 -1.05 1.15
C ALA A 222 17.57 -1.40 2.15
N PHE A 223 17.45 -2.67 2.58
CA PHE A 223 16.47 -3.06 3.60
C PHE A 223 16.69 -2.36 4.94
N PHE A 224 17.96 -2.18 5.35
CA PHE A 224 18.28 -1.43 6.57
C PHE A 224 17.84 0.04 6.47
N LEU A 225 18.11 0.70 5.35
CA LEU A 225 17.67 2.09 5.12
C LEU A 225 16.15 2.22 5.11
N VAL A 226 15.44 1.31 4.44
CA VAL A 226 13.97 1.26 4.45
C VAL A 226 13.44 1.09 5.89
N CYS A 227 14.04 0.18 6.66
CA CYS A 227 13.69 -0.02 8.06
C CYS A 227 13.87 1.24 8.90
N PHE A 228 15.02 1.91 8.75
CA PHE A 228 15.27 3.18 9.40
C PHE A 228 14.21 4.23 9.05
N THR A 229 13.86 4.37 7.76
CA THR A 229 12.83 5.33 7.32
C THR A 229 11.46 5.03 7.93
N TYR A 230 11.03 3.77 7.95
CA TYR A 230 9.75 3.38 8.55
C TYR A 230 9.71 3.59 10.06
N ILE A 231 10.77 3.21 10.77
CA ILE A 231 10.88 3.45 12.22
C ILE A 231 10.88 4.95 12.51
N PHE A 232 11.65 5.74 11.74
CA PHE A 232 11.74 7.18 11.93
C PHE A 232 10.37 7.86 11.80
N ILE A 233 9.62 7.57 10.74
CA ILE A 233 8.29 8.15 10.51
C ILE A 233 7.29 7.62 11.54
N GLY A 234 7.22 6.29 11.71
CA GLY A 234 6.24 5.64 12.57
C GLY A 234 6.41 6.01 14.04
N VAL A 235 7.62 5.87 14.59
CA VAL A 235 7.91 6.19 15.99
C VAL A 235 7.82 7.70 16.22
N GLY A 236 8.34 8.52 15.31
CA GLY A 236 8.31 9.98 15.42
C GLY A 236 6.89 10.53 15.54
N LEU A 237 5.99 10.09 14.67
CA LEU A 237 4.58 10.49 14.72
C LEU A 237 3.83 9.84 15.89
N TYR A 238 4.10 8.58 16.22
CA TYR A 238 3.42 7.90 17.32
C TYR A 238 3.70 8.54 18.69
N ILE A 239 4.97 8.82 18.99
CA ILE A 239 5.38 9.44 20.26
C ILE A 239 4.84 10.87 20.37
N SER A 240 4.86 11.62 19.27
CA SER A 240 4.46 13.02 19.28
C SER A 240 2.96 13.25 19.16
N PHE A 241 2.18 12.26 18.73
CA PHE A 241 0.74 12.43 18.52
C PHE A 241 0.01 12.94 19.78
N PRO A 242 -0.68 14.09 19.73
CA PRO A 242 -1.16 14.79 20.92
C PRO A 242 -2.47 14.26 21.50
N LEU A 243 -3.24 13.45 20.75
CA LEU A 243 -4.49 12.85 21.22
C LEU A 243 -4.26 11.40 21.69
N GLN A 244 -5.34 10.74 22.12
CA GLN A 244 -5.35 9.32 22.44
C GLN A 244 -4.82 8.47 21.28
N LYS A 245 -4.02 7.44 21.56
CA LYS A 245 -3.38 6.61 20.52
C LYS A 245 -4.37 5.75 19.73
N SER A 246 -5.56 5.50 20.26
CA SER A 246 -6.69 4.85 19.57
C SER A 246 -7.24 5.68 18.40
N CYS A 247 -6.98 6.98 18.40
CA CYS A 247 -7.46 7.94 17.42
C CYS A 247 -6.66 7.93 16.10
N ILE A 248 -5.46 7.34 16.12
CA ILE A 248 -4.55 7.32 14.98
C ILE A 248 -5.19 6.52 13.85
N GLN A 249 -5.46 7.20 12.74
CA GLN A 249 -6.03 6.61 11.54
C GLN A 249 -4.94 5.87 10.74
N ASP A 250 -5.35 4.87 9.94
CA ASP A 250 -4.45 4.12 9.05
C ASP A 250 -3.62 5.03 8.14
N ASN A 251 -4.23 6.14 7.71
CA ASN A 251 -3.54 7.25 7.06
C ASN A 251 -3.48 8.41 8.05
N ILE A 252 -2.31 8.66 8.63
CA ILE A 252 -2.09 9.73 9.62
C ILE A 252 -2.47 11.13 9.08
N LEU A 253 -2.41 11.33 7.76
CA LEU A 253 -2.83 12.58 7.15
C LEU A 253 -4.34 12.82 7.33
N ASN A 254 -5.16 11.80 7.62
CA ASN A 254 -6.58 11.98 7.95
C ASN A 254 -6.80 12.55 9.36
N ASN A 255 -5.82 12.45 10.26
CA ASN A 255 -5.88 13.11 11.56
C ASN A 255 -5.53 14.61 11.49
N LEU A 256 -5.15 15.13 10.33
CA LEU A 256 -4.80 16.53 10.16
C LEU A 256 -5.96 17.30 9.55
N PRO A 257 -6.22 18.53 10.00
CA PRO A 257 -7.29 19.35 9.46
C PRO A 257 -7.07 19.64 7.96
N LEU A 258 -8.13 20.06 7.28
CA LEU A 258 -8.05 20.51 5.89
C LEU A 258 -7.15 21.73 5.78
N ASP A 259 -7.25 22.65 6.74
CA ASP A 259 -6.55 23.94 6.80
C ASP A 259 -5.03 23.85 6.99
N ASP A 260 -4.48 22.67 7.29
CA ASP A 260 -3.05 22.49 7.50
C ASP A 260 -2.28 22.50 6.18
N ASN A 261 -1.62 23.62 5.89
CA ASN A 261 -0.80 23.82 4.69
C ASN A 261 0.28 22.74 4.48
N LEU A 262 0.86 22.23 5.56
CA LEU A 262 1.91 21.21 5.49
C LEU A 262 1.30 19.84 5.15
N ALA A 263 0.13 19.53 5.73
CA ALA A 263 -0.64 18.35 5.38
C ALA A 263 -1.14 18.41 3.93
N PHE A 264 -1.64 19.57 3.49
CA PHE A 264 -2.06 19.80 2.11
C PHE A 264 -0.93 19.53 1.12
N ALA A 265 0.26 20.10 1.36
CA ALA A 265 1.41 19.87 0.50
C ALA A 265 1.86 18.40 0.51
N ALA A 266 1.84 17.70 1.66
CA ALA A 266 2.06 16.25 1.71
C ALA A 266 1.06 15.48 0.84
N ARG A 267 -0.24 15.74 1.00
CA ARG A 267 -1.33 15.08 0.23
C ARG A 267 -1.16 15.33 -1.27
N ALA A 268 -0.86 16.57 -1.68
CA ALA A 268 -0.65 16.93 -3.08
C ALA A 268 0.59 16.25 -3.69
N CYS A 269 1.73 16.25 -2.99
CA CYS A 269 2.94 15.55 -3.45
C CYS A 269 2.70 14.04 -3.59
N MET A 270 2.07 13.41 -2.59
CA MET A 270 1.73 11.99 -2.62
C MET A 270 0.75 11.66 -3.74
N LEU A 271 -0.26 12.51 -3.98
CA LEU A 271 -1.20 12.35 -5.10
C LEU A 271 -0.47 12.37 -6.45
N LEU A 272 0.40 13.37 -6.69
CA LEU A 272 1.17 13.49 -7.93
C LEU A 272 2.07 12.28 -8.16
N GLN A 273 2.75 11.81 -7.12
CA GLN A 273 3.54 10.58 -7.18
C GLN A 273 2.68 9.37 -7.54
N MET A 274 1.54 9.18 -6.86
CA MET A 274 0.70 8.00 -7.06
C MET A 274 0.07 7.97 -8.45
N VAL A 275 -0.33 9.13 -8.98
CA VAL A 275 -0.80 9.28 -10.37
C VAL A 275 0.27 8.86 -11.38
N ALA A 276 1.55 9.14 -11.11
CA ALA A 276 2.65 8.72 -11.96
C ALA A 276 2.97 7.21 -11.86
N VAL A 277 2.83 6.61 -10.68
CA VAL A 277 3.20 5.21 -10.43
C VAL A 277 2.07 4.24 -10.79
N PHE A 278 0.81 4.62 -10.61
CA PHE A 278 -0.33 3.72 -10.85
C PHE A 278 -0.39 3.13 -12.28
N PRO A 279 -0.15 3.90 -13.36
CA PRO A 279 -0.05 3.35 -14.72
C PRO A 279 1.07 2.31 -14.88
N LEU A 280 2.18 2.45 -14.15
CA LEU A 280 3.28 1.49 -14.16
C LEU A 280 2.86 0.16 -13.53
N LEU A 281 2.13 0.20 -12.40
CA LEU A 281 1.61 -1.00 -11.75
C LEU A 281 0.65 -1.77 -12.65
N ILE A 282 -0.29 -1.06 -13.30
CA ILE A 282 -1.18 -1.68 -14.28
C ILE A 282 -0.40 -2.23 -15.47
N TYR A 283 0.63 -1.53 -15.95
CA TYR A 283 1.48 -2.06 -17.02
C TYR A 283 2.17 -3.38 -16.61
N VAL A 284 2.78 -3.44 -15.43
CA VAL A 284 3.43 -4.65 -14.91
C VAL A 284 2.42 -5.79 -14.78
N PHE A 285 1.24 -5.51 -14.21
CA PHE A 285 0.17 -6.49 -14.08
C PHE A 285 -0.28 -7.04 -15.44
N ARG A 286 -0.49 -6.18 -16.44
CA ARG A 286 -0.88 -6.58 -17.80
C ARG A 286 0.16 -7.49 -18.44
N VAL A 287 1.44 -7.13 -18.35
CA VAL A 287 2.54 -7.93 -18.91
C VAL A 287 2.53 -9.31 -18.29
N GLN A 288 2.47 -9.41 -16.96
CA GLN A 288 2.42 -10.70 -16.25
C GLN A 288 1.18 -11.51 -16.61
N PHE A 289 0.00 -10.89 -16.64
CA PHE A 289 -1.26 -11.58 -16.93
C PHE A 289 -1.32 -12.10 -18.38
N PHE A 290 -1.04 -11.23 -19.36
CA PHE A 290 -1.15 -11.61 -20.77
C PHE A 290 -0.04 -12.54 -21.23
N HIS A 291 1.14 -12.46 -20.63
CA HIS A 291 2.20 -13.44 -20.85
C HIS A 291 1.72 -14.85 -20.48
N VAL A 292 1.01 -15.03 -19.35
CA VAL A 292 0.47 -16.33 -18.95
C VAL A 292 -0.72 -16.77 -19.79
N VAL A 293 -1.70 -15.90 -20.01
CA VAL A 293 -2.97 -16.28 -20.65
C VAL A 293 -2.84 -16.43 -22.16
N SER A 294 -2.05 -15.56 -22.81
CA SER A 294 -2.00 -15.46 -24.27
C SER A 294 -0.62 -15.79 -24.87
N GLY A 295 0.41 -16.02 -24.04
CA GLY A 295 1.80 -16.19 -24.50
C GLY A 295 2.39 -14.93 -25.16
N ASN A 296 1.64 -13.83 -25.19
CA ASN A 296 1.96 -12.60 -25.88
C ASN A 296 1.88 -11.44 -24.91
N ILE A 297 2.92 -10.59 -24.91
CA ILE A 297 3.03 -9.44 -24.01
C ILE A 297 1.95 -8.39 -24.31
N TYR A 298 1.47 -8.33 -25.56
CA TYR A 298 0.44 -7.38 -25.98
C TYR A 298 -0.56 -8.04 -26.95
N PRO A 299 -1.75 -8.47 -26.47
CA PRO A 299 -2.71 -9.24 -27.28
C PRO A 299 -3.68 -8.36 -28.10
N GLY A 300 -3.55 -7.02 -28.06
CA GLY A 300 -4.37 -6.05 -28.78
C GLY A 300 -5.00 -4.96 -27.89
N VAL A 301 -5.35 -3.82 -28.49
CA VAL A 301 -5.85 -2.62 -27.79
C VAL A 301 -7.13 -2.92 -27.00
N LEU A 302 -8.11 -3.59 -27.61
CA LEU A 302 -9.42 -3.87 -26.96
C LEU A 302 -9.26 -4.68 -25.66
N LYS A 303 -8.47 -5.75 -25.70
CA LYS A 303 -8.20 -6.61 -24.52
C LYS A 303 -7.49 -5.84 -23.42
N VAL A 304 -6.56 -4.97 -23.79
CA VAL A 304 -5.82 -4.11 -22.84
C VAL A 304 -6.74 -3.08 -22.19
N VAL A 305 -7.59 -2.41 -22.97
CA VAL A 305 -8.56 -1.42 -22.47
C VAL A 305 -9.57 -2.10 -21.53
N LEU A 306 -10.10 -3.26 -21.91
CA LEU A 306 -11.03 -4.03 -21.07
C LEU A 306 -10.39 -4.45 -19.74
N MET A 307 -9.14 -4.90 -19.77
CA MET A 307 -8.40 -5.27 -18.56
C MET A 307 -8.14 -4.05 -17.66
N ASN A 308 -7.71 -2.92 -18.23
CA ASN A 308 -7.54 -1.68 -17.48
C ASN A 308 -8.85 -1.25 -16.82
N LEU A 309 -9.97 -1.30 -17.55
CA LEU A 309 -11.29 -0.95 -17.04
C LEU A 309 -11.72 -1.89 -15.90
N LEU A 310 -11.49 -3.20 -16.05
CA LEU A 310 -11.78 -4.19 -15.00
C LEU A 310 -10.98 -3.89 -13.73
N MET A 311 -9.68 -3.62 -13.85
CA MET A 311 -8.82 -3.31 -12.71
C MET A 311 -9.25 -2.02 -12.01
N CYS A 312 -9.57 -0.98 -12.76
CA CYS A 312 -10.15 0.25 -12.21
C CYS A 312 -11.49 0.00 -11.52
N ALA A 313 -12.38 -0.80 -12.11
CA ALA A 313 -13.68 -1.10 -11.53
C ALA A 313 -13.54 -1.84 -10.18
N ILE A 314 -12.63 -2.80 -10.08
CA ILE A 314 -12.30 -3.48 -8.81
C ILE A 314 -11.79 -2.45 -7.79
N SER A 315 -10.85 -1.60 -8.17
CA SER A 315 -10.30 -0.57 -7.29
C SER A 315 -11.36 0.45 -6.81
N ILE A 316 -12.27 0.87 -7.70
CA ILE A 316 -13.38 1.77 -7.37
C ILE A 316 -14.34 1.10 -6.38
N LEU A 317 -14.71 -0.17 -6.63
CA LEU A 317 -15.60 -0.92 -5.74
C LEU A 317 -15.04 -0.97 -4.31
N PHE A 318 -13.74 -1.25 -4.16
CA PHE A 318 -13.10 -1.22 -2.85
C PHE A 318 -13.06 0.18 -2.24
N ALA A 319 -12.79 1.22 -3.03
CA ALA A 319 -12.83 2.60 -2.54
C ALA A 319 -14.23 3.05 -2.08
N CYS A 320 -15.30 2.53 -2.70
CA CYS A 320 -16.66 2.87 -2.31
C CYS A 320 -17.17 2.07 -1.10
N PHE A 321 -16.93 0.76 -1.08
CA PHE A 321 -17.55 -0.12 -0.07
C PHE A 321 -16.62 -0.52 1.09
N LEU A 322 -15.30 -0.47 0.88
CA LEU A 322 -14.31 -0.85 1.90
C LEU A 322 -13.09 0.09 1.90
N PRO A 323 -13.26 1.40 2.19
CA PRO A 323 -12.16 2.38 2.22
C PRO A 323 -11.25 2.24 3.46
N LYS A 324 -11.06 1.03 3.99
CA LYS A 324 -10.22 0.73 5.16
C LYS A 324 -8.83 0.29 4.70
N ILE A 325 -7.93 1.26 4.56
CA ILE A 325 -6.58 1.08 4.00
C ILE A 325 -5.80 0.01 4.77
N GLY A 326 -5.80 0.07 6.11
CA GLY A 326 -5.07 -0.86 6.96
C GLY A 326 -5.57 -2.30 6.84
N LYS A 327 -6.89 -2.51 6.71
CA LYS A 327 -7.46 -3.86 6.50
C LYS A 327 -7.00 -4.44 5.16
N VAL A 328 -7.08 -3.67 4.07
CA VAL A 328 -6.66 -4.14 2.74
C VAL A 328 -5.15 -4.43 2.72
N ILE A 329 -4.31 -3.50 3.20
CA ILE A 329 -2.86 -3.67 3.26
C ILE A 329 -2.48 -4.87 4.13
N GLY A 330 -3.12 -5.04 5.30
CA GLY A 330 -2.84 -6.13 6.23
C GLY A 330 -3.09 -7.51 5.61
N PHE A 331 -4.25 -7.71 4.97
CA PHE A 331 -4.59 -8.97 4.32
C PHE A 331 -3.72 -9.25 3.10
N VAL A 332 -3.57 -8.28 2.19
CA VAL A 332 -2.75 -8.42 0.98
C VAL A 332 -1.31 -8.69 1.37
N GLY A 333 -0.79 -7.94 2.35
CA GLY A 333 0.56 -8.07 2.88
C GLY A 333 0.81 -9.41 3.54
N ALA A 334 -0.10 -9.88 4.38
CA ALA A 334 0.04 -11.20 5.01
C ALA A 334 -0.03 -12.34 3.97
N PHE A 335 -0.92 -12.22 2.97
CA PHE A 335 -0.99 -13.18 1.88
C PHE A 335 0.31 -13.22 1.06
N CYS A 336 0.80 -12.07 0.58
CA CYS A 336 2.01 -12.03 -0.25
C CYS A 336 3.27 -12.34 0.57
N GLY A 337 3.30 -11.97 1.85
CA GLY A 337 4.35 -12.33 2.79
C GLY A 337 4.43 -13.83 3.00
N PHE A 338 3.28 -14.48 3.22
CA PHE A 338 3.19 -15.93 3.28
C PHE A 338 3.62 -16.57 1.97
N SER A 339 3.06 -16.16 0.82
CA SER A 339 3.30 -16.86 -0.44
C SER A 339 4.71 -16.61 -1.01
N TYR A 340 5.12 -15.34 -1.11
CA TYR A 340 6.29 -14.92 -1.89
C TYR A 340 7.51 -14.52 -1.09
N ALA A 341 7.33 -14.10 0.17
CA ALA A 341 8.47 -13.73 1.02
C ALA A 341 8.98 -14.93 1.82
N LEU A 342 8.08 -15.73 2.40
CA LEU A 342 8.45 -16.83 3.29
C LEU A 342 8.18 -18.21 2.66
N GLY A 343 6.98 -18.44 2.12
CA GLY A 343 6.52 -19.75 1.66
C GLY A 343 7.34 -20.31 0.49
N LEU A 344 7.17 -19.74 -0.71
CA LEU A 344 7.82 -20.23 -1.92
C LEU A 344 9.35 -20.21 -1.84
N PRO A 345 10.03 -19.14 -1.36
CA PRO A 345 11.49 -19.13 -1.30
C PRO A 345 12.07 -20.20 -0.39
N PHE A 346 11.54 -20.37 0.83
CA PHE A 346 12.05 -21.38 1.75
C PHE A 346 11.68 -22.80 1.32
N LEU A 347 10.52 -23.01 0.70
CA LEU A 347 10.16 -24.30 0.12
C LEU A 347 11.12 -24.70 -1.00
N ILE A 348 11.40 -23.78 -1.94
CA ILE A 348 12.35 -24.02 -3.02
C ILE A 348 13.75 -24.29 -2.47
N HIS A 349 14.18 -23.54 -1.45
CA HIS A 349 15.48 -23.77 -0.81
C HIS A 349 15.59 -25.18 -0.20
N LEU A 350 14.54 -25.65 0.47
CA LEU A 350 14.50 -27.00 1.02
C LEU A 350 14.56 -28.09 -0.05
N ILE A 351 13.83 -27.92 -1.16
CA ILE A 351 13.87 -28.85 -2.29
C ILE A 351 15.27 -28.86 -2.90
N ALA A 352 15.87 -27.69 -3.11
CA ALA A 352 17.22 -27.58 -3.66
C ALA A 352 18.28 -28.23 -2.77
N LEU A 353 18.15 -28.15 -1.45
CA LEU A 353 19.04 -28.85 -0.51
C LEU A 353 18.82 -30.37 -0.51
N TYR A 354 17.58 -30.80 -0.67
CA TYR A 354 17.22 -32.22 -0.78
C TYR A 354 17.82 -32.85 -2.04
N GLU A 355 17.67 -32.21 -3.21
CA GLU A 355 18.25 -32.66 -4.48
C GLU A 355 19.78 -32.73 -4.43
N LYS A 356 20.42 -31.84 -3.66
CA LYS A 356 21.89 -31.84 -3.46
C LYS A 356 22.35 -32.83 -2.39
N HIS A 357 21.45 -33.57 -1.76
CA HIS A 357 21.73 -34.44 -0.60
C HIS A 357 22.46 -33.71 0.56
N GLN A 358 22.22 -32.40 0.71
CA GLN A 358 22.81 -31.52 1.74
C GLN A 358 21.80 -31.10 2.80
N LEU A 359 20.61 -31.70 2.80
CA LEU A 359 19.55 -31.37 3.75
C LEU A 359 19.90 -31.87 5.15
N THR A 360 20.14 -30.93 6.06
CA THR A 360 20.32 -31.21 7.48
C THR A 360 19.00 -31.03 8.23
N TRP A 361 18.82 -31.77 9.33
CA TRP A 361 17.66 -31.62 10.23
C TRP A 361 17.49 -30.18 10.74
N TYR A 362 18.60 -29.51 11.08
CA TYR A 362 18.59 -28.11 11.52
C TYR A 362 18.06 -27.17 10.43
N SER A 363 18.55 -27.32 9.19
CA SER A 363 18.05 -26.50 8.07
C SER A 363 16.58 -26.76 7.82
N PHE A 364 16.15 -28.03 7.80
CA PHE A 364 14.74 -28.40 7.65
C PHE A 364 13.84 -27.73 8.69
N THR A 365 14.22 -27.80 9.96
CA THR A 365 13.43 -27.26 11.07
C THR A 365 13.30 -25.73 10.98
N ILE A 366 14.40 -25.01 10.76
CA ILE A 366 14.42 -23.54 10.70
C ILE A 366 13.58 -23.02 9.52
N HIS A 367 13.75 -23.59 8.33
CA HIS A 367 13.03 -23.13 7.14
C HIS A 367 11.54 -23.45 7.23
N THR A 368 11.19 -24.63 7.75
CA THR A 368 9.79 -25.00 8.00
C THR A 368 9.14 -24.06 9.03
N PHE A 369 9.87 -23.68 10.08
CA PHE A 369 9.40 -22.70 11.06
C PHE A 369 9.05 -21.36 10.41
N PHE A 370 9.86 -20.84 9.49
CA PHE A 370 9.54 -19.59 8.79
C PHE A 370 8.30 -19.70 7.88
N ILE A 371 8.11 -20.85 7.22
CA ILE A 371 6.88 -21.10 6.43
C ILE A 371 5.65 -21.09 7.34
N LEU A 372 5.73 -21.79 8.49
CA LEU A 372 4.65 -21.81 9.48
C LEU A 372 4.39 -20.43 10.09
N LEU A 373 5.43 -19.62 10.31
CA LEU A 373 5.29 -18.24 10.78
C LEU A 373 4.54 -17.37 9.76
N GLY A 374 4.88 -17.49 8.47
CA GLY A 374 4.16 -16.80 7.40
C GLY A 374 2.69 -17.22 7.33
N PHE A 375 2.43 -18.52 7.43
CA PHE A 375 1.06 -19.05 7.45
C PHE A 375 0.28 -18.56 8.67
N ALA A 376 0.89 -18.59 9.86
CA ALA A 376 0.29 -18.07 11.08
C ALA A 376 -0.03 -16.57 10.98
N ASN A 377 0.85 -15.75 10.37
CA ASN A 377 0.59 -14.34 10.13
C ASN A 377 -0.64 -14.12 9.23
N PHE A 378 -0.78 -14.92 8.16
CA PHE A 378 -1.94 -14.86 7.28
C PHE A 378 -3.23 -15.24 8.01
N ILE A 379 -3.21 -16.34 8.76
CA ILE A 379 -4.36 -16.79 9.55
C ILE A 379 -4.74 -15.78 10.64
N ALA A 380 -3.75 -15.14 11.27
CA ALA A 380 -3.98 -14.14 12.32
C ALA A 380 -4.79 -12.92 11.82
N GLN A 381 -4.69 -12.54 10.54
CA GLN A 381 -5.47 -11.42 9.99
C GLN A 381 -6.99 -11.64 10.08
N PHE A 382 -7.44 -12.89 9.99
CA PHE A 382 -8.86 -13.23 10.11
C PHE A 382 -9.39 -13.05 11.54
N PHE A 383 -8.54 -13.25 12.54
CA PHE A 383 -8.92 -13.13 13.95
C PHE A 383 -8.93 -11.68 14.47
N ILE A 384 -8.15 -10.79 13.85
CA ILE A 384 -8.15 -9.36 14.19
C ILE A 384 -9.35 -8.63 13.58
N SER A 385 -9.98 -9.21 12.55
CA SER A 385 -11.08 -8.59 11.80
C SER A 385 -12.39 -8.44 12.59
N GLY A 386 -12.43 -8.84 13.87
CA GLY A 386 -13.61 -8.81 14.75
C GLY A 386 -13.87 -7.50 15.50
N HIS A 387 -13.12 -6.42 15.26
CA HIS A 387 -13.38 -5.08 15.84
C HIS A 387 -13.42 -3.97 14.78
#